data_AF-R5CV70-F1
#
_entry.id   AF-R5CV70-F1
#
_cell.length_a   1.000
_cell.length_b   1.000
_cell.length_c   1.000
_cell.angle_alpha   90.00
_cell.angle_beta   90.00
_cell.angle_gamma   90.00
#
_symmetry.space_group_name_H-M   'P 1'
#
loop_
_entity.id
_entity.type
_entity.pdbx_description
1 polymer ?
#
loop_
_entity_poly.entity_id
_entity_poly.type
_entity_poly.pdbx_seq_one_letter_code
_entity_poly.pdbx_strand_id
1 'polypeptide(L)'
;MADALADKARAGVEVRFIYDDVGCWNVPGSFFERMRSAGVDVHAFMPVKFPAFTGKVNYRNHRKLCVIDGKTGYIGGMNIAMRYIRGTKGSAWRDTHLRISGGAVYGIQRAFLVDWYFVDRTLISNRCYYPAQPGGGVTNGCIMQVVTSSPVSQWPEMMQGYVRILLQAKRYVYMETPYFLPTEPVMFAMRTAALAGVDVRLMVPLHCDAKLVEWASRSYVREAVDSGVEVYLYSSGFNHSKLLVSDDSLSTCGSTNIDFRSFDNNFESNVFIYDRGMALRIKEVFMKDMENCVRYEDYMRSRRLSFTHRLWESLVRLFSPLM
;
A
#
# COMPACT_ATOMS: atom_id res chain seq x y z
N MET A 1 -12.91 -8.64 -14.67
CA MET A 1 -11.49 -8.39 -15.04
C MET A 1 -11.05 -9.31 -16.17
N ALA A 2 -11.02 -10.63 -15.96
CA ALA A 2 -10.56 -11.57 -16.98
C ALA A 2 -11.30 -11.42 -18.33
N ASP A 3 -12.62 -11.16 -18.34
CA ASP A 3 -13.37 -10.90 -19.58
C ASP A 3 -12.84 -9.65 -20.30
N ALA A 4 -12.70 -8.53 -19.58
CA ALA A 4 -12.20 -7.29 -20.16
C ALA A 4 -10.78 -7.40 -20.72
N LEU A 5 -9.89 -8.15 -20.06
CA LEU A 5 -8.53 -8.39 -20.56
C LEU A 5 -8.54 -9.33 -21.78
N ALA A 6 -9.34 -10.39 -21.74
CA ALA A 6 -9.52 -11.32 -22.86
C ALA A 6 -10.07 -10.61 -24.10
N ASP A 7 -11.05 -9.73 -23.93
CA ASP A 7 -11.64 -8.98 -25.05
C ASP A 7 -10.63 -8.02 -25.68
N LYS A 8 -9.75 -7.40 -24.89
CA LYS A 8 -8.66 -6.56 -25.42
C LYS A 8 -7.60 -7.39 -26.14
N ALA A 9 -7.21 -8.54 -25.59
CA ALA A 9 -6.29 -9.45 -26.26
C ALA A 9 -6.85 -9.94 -27.61
N ARG A 10 -8.13 -10.32 -27.67
CA ARG A 10 -8.81 -10.69 -28.92
C ARG A 10 -8.90 -9.55 -29.94
N ALA A 11 -8.94 -8.30 -29.46
CA ALA A 11 -8.87 -7.12 -30.32
C ALA A 11 -7.45 -6.80 -30.81
N GLY A 12 -6.45 -7.65 -30.53
CA GLY A 12 -5.06 -7.49 -30.96
C GLY A 12 -4.23 -6.59 -30.04
N VAL A 13 -4.75 -6.20 -28.87
CA VAL A 13 -3.97 -5.46 -27.87
C VAL A 13 -3.05 -6.44 -27.14
N GLU A 14 -1.78 -6.07 -27.00
CA GLU A 14 -0.85 -6.83 -26.18
C GLU A 14 -1.21 -6.65 -24.69
N VAL A 15 -1.53 -7.74 -24.00
CA VAL A 15 -1.92 -7.72 -22.59
C VAL A 15 -0.99 -8.60 -21.78
N ARG A 16 -0.32 -8.00 -20.80
CA ARG A 16 0.55 -8.67 -19.83
C ARG A 16 -0.06 -8.61 -18.44
N PHE A 17 -0.10 -9.74 -17.75
CA PHE A 17 -0.70 -9.85 -16.43
C PHE A 17 0.19 -10.66 -15.50
N ILE A 18 0.63 -10.02 -14.42
CA ILE A 18 1.36 -10.67 -13.32
C ILE A 18 0.40 -10.77 -12.14
N TYR A 19 0.33 -11.94 -11.53
CA TYR A 19 -0.36 -12.12 -10.25
C TYR A 19 0.57 -12.72 -9.23
N ASP A 20 0.31 -12.44 -7.96
CA ASP A 20 1.03 -13.05 -6.87
C ASP A 20 0.46 -14.46 -6.57
N ASP A 21 1.32 -15.48 -6.57
CA ASP A 21 0.89 -16.89 -6.48
C ASP A 21 0.21 -17.21 -5.15
N VAL A 22 0.85 -16.94 -4.02
CA VAL A 22 0.28 -17.25 -2.69
C VAL A 22 -0.92 -16.36 -2.37
N GLY A 23 -0.97 -15.15 -2.93
CA GLY A 23 -2.05 -14.17 -2.71
C GLY A 23 -3.29 -14.54 -3.50
N CYS A 24 -3.10 -15.29 -4.58
CA CYS A 24 -4.14 -15.82 -5.43
C CYS A 24 -4.35 -17.33 -5.22
N TRP A 25 -3.90 -17.92 -4.11
CA TRP A 25 -4.04 -19.37 -3.85
C TRP A 25 -5.50 -19.85 -3.94
N ASN A 26 -6.45 -19.00 -3.54
CA ASN A 26 -7.89 -19.28 -3.59
C ASN A 26 -8.54 -18.91 -4.94
N VAL A 27 -7.77 -18.43 -5.91
CA VAL A 27 -8.26 -18.14 -7.27
C VAL A 27 -8.10 -19.41 -8.11
N PRO A 28 -9.17 -19.94 -8.71
CA PRO A 28 -9.09 -21.19 -9.46
C PRO A 28 -8.18 -21.03 -10.68
N GLY A 29 -7.36 -22.05 -10.98
CA GLY A 29 -6.45 -22.03 -12.13
C GLY A 29 -7.16 -21.75 -13.46
N SER A 30 -8.42 -22.19 -13.61
CA SER A 30 -9.26 -21.91 -14.77
C SER A 30 -9.45 -20.41 -15.05
N PHE A 31 -9.36 -19.55 -14.04
CA PHE A 31 -9.40 -18.09 -14.20
C PHE A 31 -8.22 -17.59 -15.04
N PHE A 32 -7.01 -18.08 -14.74
CA PHE A 32 -5.79 -17.72 -15.45
C PHE A 32 -5.71 -18.40 -16.82
N GLU A 33 -6.08 -19.68 -16.91
CA GLU A 33 -6.14 -20.40 -18.19
C GLU A 33 -7.07 -19.73 -19.18
N ARG A 34 -8.25 -19.26 -18.74
CA ARG A 34 -9.17 -18.54 -19.63
C ARG A 34 -8.55 -17.26 -20.21
N MET A 35 -7.72 -16.55 -19.44
CA MET A 35 -7.00 -15.38 -19.94
C MET A 35 -5.92 -15.78 -20.94
N ARG A 36 -5.14 -16.82 -20.63
CA ARG A 36 -4.11 -17.36 -21.55
C ARG A 36 -4.71 -17.82 -22.88
N SER A 37 -5.81 -18.57 -22.85
CA SER A 37 -6.51 -19.02 -24.06
C SER A 37 -7.06 -17.87 -24.91
N ALA A 38 -7.24 -16.68 -24.35
CA ALA A 38 -7.67 -15.48 -25.08
C ALA A 38 -6.50 -14.64 -25.62
N GLY A 39 -5.25 -15.04 -25.39
CA GLY A 39 -4.05 -14.33 -25.85
C GLY A 39 -3.45 -13.36 -24.82
N VAL A 40 -3.90 -13.40 -23.56
CA VAL A 40 -3.25 -12.64 -22.48
C VAL A 40 -2.01 -13.38 -22.00
N ASP A 41 -0.91 -12.67 -21.86
CA ASP A 41 0.33 -13.21 -21.32
C ASP A 41 0.27 -13.18 -19.78
N VAL A 42 0.20 -14.35 -19.14
CA VAL A 42 -0.13 -14.49 -17.71
C VAL A 42 0.96 -15.26 -16.95
N HIS A 43 1.63 -14.56 -16.04
CA HIS A 43 2.69 -15.12 -15.19
C HIS A 43 2.39 -15.00 -13.69
N ALA A 44 2.77 -16.04 -12.95
CA ALA A 44 2.75 -16.05 -11.49
C ALA A 44 4.06 -15.45 -10.96
N PHE A 45 3.97 -14.55 -10.00
CA PHE A 45 5.12 -14.00 -9.29
C PHE A 45 5.54 -14.93 -8.16
N MET A 46 6.81 -15.37 -8.17
CA MET A 46 7.41 -16.28 -7.19
C MET A 46 6.53 -17.51 -6.87
N PRO A 47 6.24 -18.40 -7.85
CA PRO A 47 5.37 -19.55 -7.63
C PRO A 47 5.90 -20.48 -6.53
N VAL A 48 5.03 -20.88 -5.60
CA VAL A 48 5.36 -21.74 -4.46
C VAL A 48 4.63 -23.07 -4.58
N LYS A 49 5.36 -24.11 -5.02
CA LYS A 49 4.81 -25.48 -5.12
C LYS A 49 4.77 -26.22 -3.78
N PHE A 50 5.66 -25.89 -2.85
CA PHE A 50 5.83 -26.59 -1.57
C PHE A 50 6.04 -25.62 -0.40
N PRO A 51 4.97 -25.01 0.15
CA PRO A 51 5.07 -23.91 1.11
C PRO A 51 5.76 -24.29 2.42
N ALA A 52 5.65 -25.54 2.87
CA ALA A 52 6.30 -26.03 4.10
C ALA A 52 7.84 -26.11 4.01
N PHE A 53 8.42 -26.00 2.81
CA PHE A 53 9.85 -26.20 2.56
C PHE A 53 10.55 -24.97 1.98
N THR A 54 9.88 -23.81 1.95
CA THR A 54 10.48 -22.61 1.36
C THR A 54 10.08 -21.32 2.06
N GLY A 55 11.08 -20.49 2.38
CA GLY A 55 10.87 -19.12 2.87
C GLY A 55 10.25 -18.18 1.82
N LYS A 56 10.10 -18.63 0.56
CA LYS A 56 9.44 -17.86 -0.51
C LYS A 56 8.00 -17.49 -0.20
N VAL A 57 7.32 -18.24 0.69
CA VAL A 57 5.98 -17.91 1.19
C VAL A 57 5.94 -16.52 1.85
N ASN A 58 7.05 -16.08 2.44
CA ASN A 58 7.10 -14.80 3.14
C ASN A 58 7.24 -13.60 2.20
N TYR A 59 7.77 -13.82 0.99
CA TYR A 59 7.95 -12.78 -0.03
C TYR A 59 6.69 -12.65 -0.89
N ARG A 60 6.10 -11.46 -0.90
CA ARG A 60 4.82 -11.21 -1.58
C ARG A 60 4.98 -10.07 -2.58
N ASN A 61 4.49 -10.25 -3.80
CA ASN A 61 4.27 -9.10 -4.68
C ASN A 61 3.04 -8.37 -4.19
N HIS A 62 3.28 -7.25 -3.51
CA HIS A 62 2.24 -6.42 -2.95
C HIS A 62 2.02 -5.15 -3.78
N ARG A 63 2.63 -5.03 -4.96
CA ARG A 63 2.42 -3.88 -5.85
C ARG A 63 1.10 -4.00 -6.59
N LYS A 64 0.36 -2.89 -6.73
CA LYS A 64 -0.88 -2.81 -7.52
C LYS A 64 -0.69 -1.80 -8.63
N LEU A 65 -0.04 -2.26 -9.70
CA LEU A 65 0.31 -1.43 -10.85
C LEU A 65 -0.57 -1.81 -12.04
N CYS A 66 -1.04 -0.81 -12.77
CA CYS A 66 -1.63 -1.00 -14.09
C CYS A 66 -1.14 0.13 -15.00
N VAL A 67 -0.66 -0.23 -16.19
CA VAL A 67 -0.25 0.74 -17.21
C VAL A 67 -1.01 0.45 -18.49
N ILE A 68 -1.56 1.50 -19.09
CA ILE A 68 -2.31 1.45 -20.33
C ILE A 68 -1.58 2.32 -21.35
N ASP A 69 -1.17 1.68 -22.45
CA ASP A 69 -0.47 2.28 -23.60
C ASP A 69 0.81 3.05 -23.25
N GLY A 70 1.42 2.84 -22.08
CA GLY A 70 2.52 3.66 -21.57
C GLY A 70 2.14 5.13 -21.27
N LYS A 71 0.84 5.47 -21.27
CA LYS A 71 0.33 6.85 -21.14
C LYS A 71 -0.48 7.09 -19.87
N THR A 72 -1.19 6.07 -19.38
CA THR A 72 -1.95 6.14 -18.13
C THR A 72 -1.45 5.07 -17.19
N GLY A 73 -1.10 5.48 -15.96
CA GLY A 73 -0.67 4.59 -14.89
C GLY A 73 -1.64 4.62 -13.72
N TYR A 74 -1.78 3.48 -13.05
CA TYR A 74 -2.55 3.34 -11.84
C TYR A 74 -1.69 2.70 -10.75
N ILE A 75 -1.76 3.23 -9.53
CA ILE A 75 -0.98 2.80 -8.37
C ILE A 75 -1.70 3.18 -7.07
N GLY A 76 -1.67 2.31 -6.07
CA GLY A 76 -2.35 2.51 -4.78
C GLY A 76 -2.56 1.22 -3.99
N GLY A 77 -3.51 1.23 -3.05
CA GLY A 77 -3.76 0.09 -2.16
C GLY A 77 -4.73 -0.96 -2.71
N MET A 78 -5.57 -0.57 -3.68
CA MET A 78 -6.66 -1.39 -4.20
C MET A 78 -6.21 -2.65 -4.94
N ASN A 79 -6.61 -3.81 -4.43
CA ASN A 79 -6.62 -5.05 -5.22
C ASN A 79 -7.80 -5.07 -6.21
N ILE A 80 -7.79 -5.98 -7.17
CA ILE A 80 -8.95 -6.22 -8.04
C ILE A 80 -9.84 -7.27 -7.38
N ALA A 81 -10.86 -6.83 -6.65
CA ALA A 81 -11.74 -7.73 -5.90
C ALA A 81 -13.15 -7.16 -5.66
N MET A 82 -14.14 -8.05 -5.55
CA MET A 82 -15.55 -7.67 -5.31
C MET A 82 -15.79 -6.98 -3.97
N ARG A 83 -14.89 -7.16 -2.99
CA ARG A 83 -14.98 -6.52 -1.67
C ARG A 83 -14.99 -4.99 -1.72
N TYR A 84 -14.34 -4.37 -2.70
CA TYR A 84 -14.37 -2.92 -2.89
C TYR A 84 -15.70 -2.40 -3.45
N ILE A 85 -16.56 -3.29 -3.95
CA ILE A 85 -17.87 -2.95 -4.51
C ILE A 85 -18.99 -3.38 -3.56
N ARG A 86 -18.91 -4.61 -3.03
CA ARG A 86 -19.98 -5.24 -2.24
C ARG A 86 -19.69 -5.30 -0.74
N GLY A 87 -18.49 -4.90 -0.31
CA GLY A 87 -18.03 -5.13 1.06
C GLY A 87 -17.71 -6.60 1.36
N THR A 88 -17.41 -6.89 2.61
CA THR A 88 -17.20 -8.25 3.15
C THR A 88 -17.96 -8.39 4.46
N LYS A 89 -18.80 -9.42 4.59
CA LYS A 89 -19.62 -9.67 5.80
C LYS A 89 -20.40 -8.43 6.27
N GLY A 90 -20.97 -7.66 5.33
CA GLY A 90 -21.71 -6.42 5.62
C GLY A 90 -20.85 -5.19 5.91
N SER A 91 -19.52 -5.31 5.90
CA SER A 91 -18.58 -4.18 6.10
C SER A 91 -18.08 -3.65 4.77
N ALA A 92 -18.20 -2.34 4.54
CA ALA A 92 -17.67 -1.67 3.36
C ALA A 92 -16.12 -1.67 3.35
N TRP A 93 -15.53 -1.68 2.16
CA TRP A 93 -14.09 -1.49 2.00
C TRP A 93 -13.83 -0.09 1.45
N ARG A 94 -12.93 0.63 2.11
CA ARG A 94 -12.45 1.95 1.69
C ARG A 94 -10.98 1.83 1.34
N ASP A 95 -10.55 2.37 0.21
CA ASP A 95 -9.15 2.34 -0.22
C ASP A 95 -8.92 3.47 -1.24
N THR A 96 -7.66 3.84 -1.46
CA THR A 96 -7.26 4.96 -2.30
C THR A 96 -6.33 4.48 -3.41
N HIS A 97 -6.61 4.93 -4.63
CA HIS A 97 -5.86 4.57 -5.83
C HIS A 97 -5.69 5.79 -6.73
N LEU A 98 -4.47 6.01 -7.21
CA LEU A 98 -4.12 7.15 -8.04
C LEU A 98 -4.19 6.76 -9.52
N ARG A 99 -4.82 7.62 -10.32
CA ARG A 99 -4.68 7.63 -11.78
C ARG A 99 -3.69 8.71 -12.17
N ILE A 100 -2.63 8.34 -12.86
CA ILE A 100 -1.51 9.20 -13.21
C ILE A 100 -1.38 9.29 -14.74
N SER A 101 -1.10 10.48 -15.22
CA SER A 101 -0.75 10.77 -16.62
C SER A 101 0.49 11.66 -16.66
N GLY A 102 1.27 11.60 -17.73
CA GLY A 102 2.55 12.32 -17.86
C GLY A 102 3.77 11.45 -17.51
N GLY A 103 4.94 12.07 -17.36
CA GLY A 103 6.22 11.37 -17.26
C GLY A 103 6.34 10.37 -16.09
N ALA A 104 5.59 10.58 -15.01
CA ALA A 104 5.54 9.66 -13.87
C ALA A 104 5.06 8.25 -14.23
N VAL A 105 4.27 8.12 -15.31
CA VAL A 105 3.82 6.81 -15.83
C VAL A 105 5.00 5.94 -16.24
N TYR A 106 6.12 6.52 -16.69
CA TYR A 106 7.32 5.76 -17.05
C TYR A 106 7.95 5.08 -15.83
N GLY A 107 7.83 5.66 -14.64
CA GLY A 107 8.27 5.02 -13.40
C GLY A 107 7.43 3.77 -13.08
N ILE A 108 6.11 3.86 -13.25
CA ILE A 108 5.20 2.72 -13.07
C ILE A 108 5.47 1.65 -14.14
N GLN A 109 5.63 2.06 -15.41
CA GLN A 109 5.97 1.17 -16.51
C GLN A 109 7.27 0.43 -16.24
N ARG A 110 8.32 1.15 -15.81
CA ARG A 110 9.61 0.54 -15.46
C ARG A 110 9.45 -0.46 -14.33
N ALA A 111 8.72 -0.13 -13.27
CA ALA A 111 8.46 -1.04 -12.15
C ALA A 111 7.78 -2.33 -12.62
N PHE A 112 6.75 -2.21 -13.48
CA PHE A 112 6.08 -3.37 -14.07
C PHE A 112 7.00 -4.21 -14.95
N LEU A 113 7.80 -3.58 -15.82
CA LEU A 113 8.72 -4.29 -16.73
C LEU A 113 9.87 -4.98 -15.99
N VAL A 114 10.33 -4.44 -14.86
CA VAL A 114 11.30 -5.11 -13.98
C VAL A 114 10.68 -6.37 -13.37
N ASP A 115 9.44 -6.29 -12.90
CA ASP A 115 8.70 -7.46 -12.41
C ASP A 115 8.43 -8.47 -13.54
N TRP A 116 8.18 -7.99 -14.76
CA TRP A 116 8.04 -8.84 -15.94
C TRP A 116 9.32 -9.62 -16.23
N TYR A 117 10.47 -8.94 -16.29
CA TYR A 117 11.76 -9.58 -16.47
C TYR A 117 12.05 -10.60 -15.36
N PHE A 118 11.61 -10.33 -14.13
CA PHE A 118 11.78 -11.27 -13.02
C PHE A 118 11.00 -12.58 -13.24
N VAL A 119 9.76 -12.53 -13.74
CA VAL A 119 8.89 -13.70 -13.91
C VAL A 119 9.05 -14.44 -15.24
N ASP A 120 9.47 -13.74 -16.30
CA ASP A 120 9.50 -14.27 -17.66
C ASP A 120 10.92 -14.28 -18.28
N ARG A 121 11.86 -13.52 -17.72
CA ARG A 121 13.25 -13.35 -18.23
C ARG A 121 13.36 -12.68 -19.59
N THR A 122 12.26 -12.18 -20.16
CA THR A 122 12.28 -11.35 -21.37
C THR A 122 12.58 -9.89 -21.02
N LEU A 123 13.66 -9.36 -21.58
CA LEU A 123 13.99 -7.93 -21.47
C LEU A 123 13.17 -7.11 -22.47
N ILE A 124 12.21 -6.35 -21.95
CA ILE A 124 11.39 -5.44 -22.75
C ILE A 124 11.99 -4.04 -22.67
N SER A 125 12.60 -3.58 -23.77
CA SER A 125 13.31 -2.30 -23.84
C SER A 125 12.86 -1.41 -25.01
N ASN A 126 11.84 -1.82 -25.77
CA ASN A 126 11.35 -1.06 -26.92
C ASN A 126 10.81 0.32 -26.47
N ARG A 127 11.14 1.37 -27.24
CA ARG A 127 10.67 2.74 -27.00
C ARG A 127 9.16 2.90 -27.11
N CYS A 128 8.45 1.99 -27.78
CA CYS A 128 6.98 2.01 -27.87
C CYS A 128 6.30 1.97 -26.50
N TYR A 129 6.95 1.38 -25.48
CA TYR A 129 6.45 1.35 -24.10
C TYR A 129 6.66 2.65 -23.32
N TYR A 130 7.39 3.60 -23.89
CA TYR A 130 7.66 4.92 -23.33
C TYR A 130 7.29 6.00 -24.36
N PRO A 131 6.02 6.06 -24.80
CA PRO A 131 5.62 6.93 -25.89
C PRO A 131 5.75 8.39 -25.49
N ALA A 132 6.28 9.22 -26.40
CA ALA A 132 6.35 10.65 -26.17
C ALA A 132 4.98 11.21 -25.78
N GLN A 133 4.95 12.05 -24.76
CA GLN A 133 3.70 12.66 -24.31
C GLN A 133 3.31 13.76 -25.31
N PRO A 134 2.08 13.74 -25.87
CA PRO A 134 1.63 14.75 -26.83
C PRO A 134 1.74 16.17 -26.24
N GLY A 135 2.18 17.15 -27.04
CA GLY A 135 2.27 18.55 -26.62
C GLY A 135 3.35 18.87 -25.58
N GLY A 136 4.37 18.02 -25.41
CA GLY A 136 5.42 18.20 -24.41
C GLY A 136 5.11 17.58 -23.04
N GLY A 137 3.92 16.96 -22.90
CA GLY A 137 3.46 16.31 -21.68
C GLY A 137 2.72 17.22 -20.70
N VAL A 138 2.39 16.66 -19.53
CA VAL A 138 1.70 17.40 -18.47
C VAL A 138 2.70 18.35 -17.80
N THR A 139 2.59 19.65 -18.09
CA THR A 139 3.41 20.70 -17.49
C THR A 139 2.62 21.45 -16.42
N ASN A 140 2.33 20.78 -15.29
CA ASN A 140 1.61 21.38 -14.16
C ASN A 140 2.51 21.61 -12.93
N GLY A 141 3.82 21.41 -13.06
CA GLY A 141 4.78 21.52 -11.95
C GLY A 141 4.69 20.41 -10.90
N CYS A 142 3.81 19.41 -11.08
CA CYS A 142 3.62 18.33 -10.13
C CYS A 142 4.73 17.27 -10.29
N ILE A 143 5.76 17.37 -9.45
CA ILE A 143 6.88 16.43 -9.48
C ILE A 143 6.48 15.17 -8.73
N MET A 144 6.65 14.02 -9.38
CA MET A 144 6.35 12.71 -8.80
C MET A 144 7.55 11.77 -8.94
N GLN A 145 7.80 11.00 -7.88
CA GLN A 145 8.81 9.95 -7.85
C GLN A 145 8.15 8.61 -7.53
N VAL A 146 8.22 7.67 -8.47
CA VAL A 146 7.83 6.29 -8.22
C VAL A 146 8.98 5.58 -7.52
N VAL A 147 8.72 5.08 -6.32
CA VAL A 147 9.68 4.33 -5.52
C VAL A 147 9.17 2.90 -5.40
N THR A 148 10.08 1.93 -5.49
CA THR A 148 9.78 0.52 -5.30
C THR A 148 10.75 -0.05 -4.28
N SER A 149 10.27 -0.88 -3.35
CA SER A 149 11.14 -1.65 -2.45
C SER A 149 11.12 -3.13 -2.83
N SER A 150 12.20 -3.82 -2.48
CA SER A 150 12.33 -5.26 -2.59
C SER A 150 12.99 -5.82 -1.34
N PRO A 151 12.65 -7.05 -0.90
CA PRO A 151 13.29 -7.69 0.26
C PRO A 151 14.79 -7.96 0.09
N VAL A 152 15.28 -7.91 -1.16
CA VAL A 152 16.69 -8.08 -1.50
C VAL A 152 17.40 -6.78 -1.87
N SER A 153 16.71 -5.63 -1.73
CA SER A 153 17.33 -4.32 -1.89
C SER A 153 18.42 -4.12 -0.83
N GLN A 154 19.52 -3.49 -1.23
CA GLN A 154 20.60 -3.14 -0.29
C GLN A 154 20.11 -2.17 0.80
N TRP A 155 19.17 -1.30 0.47
CA TRP A 155 18.66 -0.25 1.36
C TRP A 155 17.14 -0.36 1.45
N PRO A 156 16.53 -0.08 2.62
CA PRO A 156 15.08 -0.13 2.78
C PRO A 156 14.45 1.20 2.33
N GLU A 157 14.24 1.37 1.01
CA GLU A 157 13.93 2.67 0.41
C GLU A 157 12.59 3.25 0.91
N MET A 158 11.58 2.39 1.10
CA MET A 158 10.28 2.81 1.65
C MET A 158 10.40 3.31 3.08
N MET A 159 11.11 2.57 3.94
CA MET A 159 11.33 2.96 5.33
C MET A 159 12.12 4.27 5.41
N GLN A 160 13.18 4.42 4.61
CA GLN A 160 13.96 5.66 4.53
C GLN A 160 13.10 6.85 4.08
N GLY A 161 12.20 6.63 3.13
CA GLY A 161 11.21 7.63 2.72
C GLY A 161 10.34 8.08 3.89
N TYR A 162 9.71 7.15 4.60
CA TYR A 162 8.83 7.47 5.74
C TYR A 162 9.58 8.18 6.87
N VAL A 163 10.75 7.65 7.27
CA VAL A 163 11.60 8.25 8.30
C VAL A 163 12.00 9.67 7.92
N ARG A 164 12.41 9.89 6.67
CA ARG A 164 12.77 11.22 6.18
C ARG A 164 11.59 12.20 6.29
N ILE A 165 10.38 11.80 5.91
CA ILE A 165 9.21 12.68 5.98
C ILE A 165 8.90 13.05 7.42
N LEU A 166 8.84 12.06 8.31
CA LEU A 166 8.54 12.26 9.73
C LEU A 166 9.55 13.21 10.38
N LEU A 167 10.84 13.01 10.14
CA LEU A 167 11.90 13.84 10.74
C LEU A 167 12.02 15.24 10.11
N GLN A 168 11.52 15.44 8.88
CA GLN A 168 11.58 16.74 8.19
C GLN A 168 10.33 17.60 8.39
N ALA A 169 9.22 17.00 8.80
CA ALA A 169 7.96 17.69 9.01
C ALA A 169 8.07 18.86 10.01
N LYS A 170 7.35 19.94 9.73
CA LYS A 170 7.34 21.19 10.50
C LYS A 170 5.99 21.54 11.08
N ARG A 171 4.90 21.10 10.44
CA ARG A 171 3.52 21.43 10.84
C ARG A 171 2.72 20.18 11.15
N TYR A 172 2.68 19.23 10.23
CA TYR A 172 1.88 18.02 10.42
C TYR A 172 2.35 16.83 9.56
N VAL A 173 2.00 15.63 10.01
CA VAL A 173 2.06 14.39 9.23
C VAL A 173 0.81 13.57 9.49
N TYR A 174 0.00 13.35 8.46
CA TYR A 174 -1.21 12.53 8.54
C TYR A 174 -1.01 11.23 7.76
N MET A 175 -1.38 10.11 8.36
CA MET A 175 -1.13 8.77 7.83
C MET A 175 -2.36 7.87 7.95
N GLU A 176 -2.63 7.08 6.90
CA GLU A 176 -3.57 5.96 6.92
C GLU A 176 -2.83 4.66 6.63
N THR A 177 -3.17 3.61 7.39
CA THR A 177 -2.68 2.26 7.16
C THR A 177 -3.69 1.24 7.69
N PRO A 178 -3.96 0.12 6.99
CA PRO A 178 -4.83 -0.93 7.53
C PRO A 178 -4.20 -1.68 8.72
N TYR A 179 -2.87 -1.74 8.75
CA TYR A 179 -2.11 -2.47 9.75
C TYR A 179 -1.00 -1.55 10.25
N PHE A 180 -0.89 -1.41 11.57
CA PHE A 180 0.12 -0.58 12.20
C PHE A 180 0.98 -1.44 13.13
N LEU A 181 2.11 -1.91 12.59
CA LEU A 181 3.16 -2.65 13.29
C LEU A 181 4.51 -2.09 12.84
N PRO A 182 4.78 -0.79 13.09
CA PRO A 182 5.94 -0.10 12.54
C PRO A 182 7.25 -0.74 13.00
N THR A 183 8.26 -0.66 12.15
CA THR A 183 9.65 -0.91 12.54
C THR A 183 10.11 0.13 13.56
N GLU A 184 11.15 -0.20 14.32
CA GLU A 184 11.71 0.72 15.33
C GLU A 184 12.08 2.09 14.73
N PRO A 185 12.76 2.19 13.57
CA PRO A 185 13.12 3.49 13.01
C PRO A 185 11.91 4.37 12.68
N VAL A 186 10.80 3.76 12.22
CA VAL A 186 9.57 4.49 11.92
C VAL A 186 8.90 4.95 13.22
N MET A 187 8.80 4.08 14.22
CA MET A 187 8.25 4.44 15.54
C MET A 187 9.08 5.54 16.22
N PHE A 188 10.41 5.44 16.15
CA PHE A 188 11.34 6.46 16.66
C PHE A 188 11.13 7.81 15.96
N ALA A 189 11.01 7.81 14.63
CA ALA A 189 10.77 9.03 13.86
C ALA A 189 9.39 9.65 14.16
N MET A 190 8.34 8.84 14.30
CA MET A 190 7.00 9.29 14.69
C MET A 190 7.02 9.94 16.07
N ARG A 191 7.61 9.27 17.06
CA ARG A 191 7.78 9.81 18.42
C ARG A 191 8.56 11.11 18.42
N THR A 192 9.66 11.17 17.66
CA THR A 192 10.50 12.36 17.57
C THR A 192 9.72 13.55 17.00
N ALA A 193 8.95 13.34 15.93
CA ALA A 193 8.12 14.38 15.34
C ALA A 193 7.04 14.89 16.31
N ALA A 194 6.31 13.96 16.95
CA ALA A 194 5.26 14.30 17.91
C ALA A 194 5.81 15.09 19.11
N LEU A 195 6.91 14.64 19.71
CA LEU A 195 7.58 15.33 20.82
C LEU A 195 8.17 16.69 20.43
N ALA A 196 8.49 16.89 19.14
CA ALA A 196 8.91 18.18 18.61
C ALA A 196 7.75 19.16 18.36
N GLY A 197 6.50 18.74 18.62
CA GLY A 197 5.30 19.57 18.46
C GLY A 197 4.67 19.53 17.06
N VAL A 198 5.08 18.58 16.21
CA VAL A 198 4.41 18.32 14.92
C VAL A 198 3.08 17.62 15.17
N ASP A 199 2.01 18.05 14.49
CA ASP A 199 0.70 17.38 14.53
C ASP A 199 0.76 16.06 13.74
N VAL A 200 1.07 14.97 14.45
CA VAL A 200 1.13 13.62 13.88
C VAL A 200 -0.18 12.91 14.13
N ARG A 201 -0.89 12.56 13.05
CA ARG A 201 -2.16 11.81 13.10
C ARG A 201 -2.05 10.49 12.37
N LEU A 202 -2.50 9.44 13.03
CA LEU A 202 -2.53 8.09 12.48
C LEU A 202 -3.98 7.59 12.47
N MET A 203 -4.44 7.15 11.30
CA MET A 203 -5.72 6.49 11.16
C MET A 203 -5.51 5.01 10.86
N VAL A 204 -6.18 4.17 11.65
CA VAL A 204 -6.21 2.71 11.49
C VAL A 204 -7.65 2.20 11.56
N PRO A 205 -8.00 1.07 10.94
CA PRO A 205 -9.31 0.46 11.09
C PRO A 205 -9.64 0.12 12.55
N LEU A 206 -10.89 0.35 12.96
CA LEU A 206 -11.38 -0.14 14.24
C LEU A 206 -11.38 -1.68 14.31
N HIS A 207 -11.69 -2.30 13.18
CA HIS A 207 -11.72 -3.75 13.02
C HIS A 207 -10.95 -4.14 11.76
N CYS A 208 -9.99 -5.06 11.90
CA CYS A 208 -9.23 -5.59 10.77
C CYS A 208 -9.85 -6.88 10.24
N ASP A 209 -9.49 -7.26 9.02
CA ASP A 209 -9.85 -8.54 8.43
C ASP A 209 -9.16 -9.74 9.11
N ALA A 210 -8.02 -9.51 9.77
CA ALA A 210 -7.28 -10.47 10.58
C ALA A 210 -7.20 -10.07 12.06
N LYS A 211 -7.92 -10.81 12.93
CA LYS A 211 -7.99 -10.53 14.38
C LYS A 211 -6.64 -10.57 15.11
N LEU A 212 -5.73 -11.45 14.70
CA LEU A 212 -4.41 -11.57 15.34
C LEU A 212 -3.56 -10.32 15.07
N VAL A 213 -3.60 -9.82 13.83
CA VAL A 213 -2.91 -8.58 13.43
C VAL A 213 -3.53 -7.37 14.14
N GLU A 214 -4.86 -7.35 14.29
CA GLU A 214 -5.55 -6.32 15.08
C GLU A 214 -4.99 -6.27 16.52
N TRP A 215 -4.88 -7.42 17.19
CA TRP A 215 -4.35 -7.48 18.56
C TRP A 215 -2.88 -7.07 18.66
N ALA A 216 -2.05 -7.50 17.71
CA ALA A 216 -0.66 -7.09 17.64
C ALA A 216 -0.53 -5.56 17.50
N SER A 217 -1.33 -4.97 16.61
CA SER A 217 -1.30 -3.55 16.30
C SER A 217 -1.68 -2.66 17.49
N ARG A 218 -2.59 -3.10 18.36
CA ARG A 218 -3.01 -2.31 19.54
C ARG A 218 -1.88 -1.92 20.47
N SER A 219 -0.88 -2.80 20.63
CA SER A 219 0.29 -2.51 21.46
C SER A 219 1.15 -1.38 20.89
N TYR A 220 1.30 -1.32 19.57
CA TYR A 220 2.01 -0.24 18.86
C TYR A 220 1.19 1.05 18.82
N VAL A 221 -0.13 0.94 18.63
CA VAL A 221 -1.05 2.08 18.69
C VAL A 221 -0.94 2.78 20.04
N ARG A 222 -0.93 2.00 21.14
CA ARG A 222 -0.76 2.56 22.47
C ARG A 222 0.57 3.31 22.61
N GLU A 223 1.66 2.72 22.15
CA GLU A 223 2.98 3.35 22.17
C GLU A 223 3.02 4.66 21.36
N ALA A 224 2.33 4.71 20.21
CA ALA A 224 2.20 5.94 19.43
C ALA A 224 1.41 7.02 20.20
N VAL A 225 0.27 6.66 20.79
CA VAL A 225 -0.55 7.59 21.60
C VAL A 225 0.24 8.12 22.80
N ASP A 226 0.94 7.24 23.52
CA ASP A 226 1.78 7.61 24.67
C ASP A 226 2.92 8.58 24.26
N SER A 227 3.30 8.62 22.98
CA SER A 227 4.28 9.57 22.43
C SER A 227 3.71 10.89 21.90
N GLY A 228 2.39 11.11 22.00
CA GLY A 228 1.70 12.31 21.54
C GLY A 228 1.15 12.23 20.12
N VAL A 229 1.18 11.06 19.47
CA VAL A 229 0.51 10.85 18.18
C VAL A 229 -1.00 10.73 18.39
N GLU A 230 -1.79 11.49 17.65
CA GLU A 230 -3.24 11.34 17.68
C GLU A 230 -3.67 10.13 16.84
N VAL A 231 -4.28 9.13 17.48
CA VAL A 231 -4.77 7.94 16.78
C VAL A 231 -6.29 7.95 16.62
N TYR A 232 -6.74 7.71 15.39
CA TYR A 232 -8.14 7.67 14.98
C TYR A 232 -8.50 6.27 14.46
N LEU A 233 -9.60 5.71 14.97
CA LEU A 233 -10.12 4.40 14.62
C LEU A 233 -11.25 4.53 13.61
N TYR A 234 -11.01 4.13 12.36
CA TYR A 234 -12.00 4.19 11.29
C TYR A 234 -13.13 3.18 11.53
N SER A 235 -14.37 3.66 11.61
CA SER A 235 -15.52 2.86 12.06
C SER A 235 -16.51 2.49 10.95
N SER A 236 -16.48 3.20 9.80
CA SER A 236 -17.40 2.96 8.67
C SER A 236 -16.96 1.81 7.74
N GLY A 237 -16.35 0.77 8.30
CA GLY A 237 -15.89 -0.43 7.59
C GLY A 237 -14.39 -0.67 7.70
N PHE A 238 -13.78 -1.29 6.69
CA PHE A 238 -12.35 -1.55 6.65
C PHE A 238 -11.64 -0.55 5.73
N ASN A 239 -10.89 0.39 6.32
CA ASN A 239 -10.03 1.30 5.58
C ASN A 239 -8.69 0.61 5.26
N HIS A 240 -8.49 0.30 3.98
CA HIS A 240 -7.32 -0.32 3.41
C HIS A 240 -6.43 0.67 2.65
N SER A 241 -6.66 1.98 2.77
CA SER A 241 -5.77 3.00 2.21
C SER A 241 -4.36 2.91 2.81
N LYS A 242 -3.37 3.26 1.99
CA LYS A 242 -2.00 3.54 2.43
C LYS A 242 -1.60 4.89 1.86
N LEU A 243 -1.76 5.92 2.67
CA LEU A 243 -1.41 7.28 2.28
C LEU A 243 -0.74 8.00 3.43
N LEU A 244 0.07 8.99 3.07
CA LEU A 244 0.71 9.90 3.99
C LEU A 244 0.74 11.28 3.34
N VAL A 245 0.47 12.32 4.12
CA VAL A 245 0.62 13.71 3.69
C VAL A 245 1.32 14.53 4.77
N SER A 246 2.21 15.42 4.37
CA SER A 246 2.93 16.33 5.26
C SER A 246 3.00 17.76 4.73
N ASP A 247 2.80 18.70 5.65
CA ASP A 247 3.06 20.13 5.50
C ASP A 247 2.50 20.77 4.22
N ASP A 248 1.36 20.30 3.71
CA ASP A 248 0.75 20.70 2.44
C ASP A 248 1.75 20.69 1.24
N SER A 249 2.84 19.94 1.29
CA SER A 249 3.93 20.02 0.29
C SER A 249 4.36 18.65 -0.24
N LEU A 250 4.19 17.61 0.57
CA LEU A 250 4.59 16.26 0.23
C LEU A 250 3.46 15.30 0.56
N SER A 251 3.26 14.34 -0.33
CA SER A 251 2.35 13.22 -0.08
C SER A 251 2.85 11.95 -0.71
N THR A 252 2.43 10.80 -0.19
CA THR A 252 2.68 9.51 -0.79
C THR A 252 1.44 8.63 -0.74
N CYS A 253 1.23 7.84 -1.79
CA CYS A 253 0.19 6.82 -1.84
C CYS A 253 0.72 5.62 -2.65
N GLY A 254 0.32 4.43 -2.24
CA GLY A 254 0.73 3.20 -2.91
C GLY A 254 0.29 1.97 -2.14
N SER A 255 1.15 0.94 -2.13
CA SER A 255 0.83 -0.36 -1.54
C SER A 255 1.40 -0.58 -0.14
N THR A 256 2.39 0.22 0.28
CA THR A 256 3.15 0.02 1.53
C THR A 256 2.29 0.27 2.77
N ASN A 257 2.04 -0.77 3.58
CA ASN A 257 1.50 -0.59 4.93
C ASN A 257 2.61 -0.11 5.88
N ILE A 258 2.23 0.42 7.04
CA ILE A 258 3.18 0.74 8.12
C ILE A 258 3.35 -0.52 8.99
N ASP A 259 3.96 -1.56 8.42
CA ASP A 259 4.25 -2.83 9.09
C ASP A 259 5.62 -3.40 8.71
N PHE A 260 6.17 -4.29 9.54
CA PHE A 260 7.43 -5.00 9.28
C PHE A 260 7.43 -5.69 7.91
N ARG A 261 6.30 -6.29 7.52
CA ARG A 261 6.21 -7.01 6.24
C ARG A 261 6.43 -6.09 5.04
N SER A 262 5.80 -4.92 5.03
CA SER A 262 5.87 -3.98 3.92
C SER A 262 7.24 -3.32 3.83
N PHE A 263 7.91 -3.13 4.97
CA PHE A 263 9.25 -2.55 5.01
C PHE A 263 10.35 -3.57 4.68
N ASP A 264 10.21 -4.84 5.08
CA ASP A 264 11.31 -5.82 5.00
C ASP A 264 11.05 -6.99 4.04
N ASN A 265 9.79 -7.44 3.89
CA ASN A 265 9.47 -8.74 3.25
C ASN A 265 8.64 -8.63 1.96
N ASN A 266 7.94 -7.54 1.71
CA ASN A 266 7.11 -7.40 0.52
C ASN A 266 7.81 -6.58 -0.55
N PHE A 267 7.46 -6.88 -1.80
CA PHE A 267 7.70 -5.97 -2.90
C PHE A 267 6.61 -4.90 -2.87
N GLU A 268 6.98 -3.66 -2.58
CA GLU A 268 6.04 -2.53 -2.50
C GLU A 268 6.32 -1.48 -3.57
N SER A 269 5.34 -0.61 -3.80
CA SER A 269 5.44 0.53 -4.70
C SER A 269 4.58 1.68 -4.22
N ASN A 270 5.18 2.87 -4.13
CA ASN A 270 4.53 4.12 -3.76
C ASN A 270 4.92 5.22 -4.75
N VAL A 271 4.07 6.23 -4.87
CA VAL A 271 4.43 7.49 -5.55
C VAL A 271 4.56 8.58 -4.50
N PHE A 272 5.75 9.18 -4.42
CA PHE A 272 6.01 10.37 -3.64
C PHE A 272 5.76 11.59 -4.52
N ILE A 273 4.93 12.52 -4.06
CA ILE A 273 4.42 13.65 -4.83
C ILE A 273 4.80 14.94 -4.13
N TYR A 274 5.65 15.74 -4.79
CA TYR A 274 6.20 17.01 -4.32
C TYR A 274 5.41 18.15 -4.94
N ASP A 275 4.14 18.27 -4.53
CA ASP A 275 3.22 19.27 -5.07
C ASP A 275 2.18 19.65 -4.03
N ARG A 276 1.97 20.97 -3.87
CA ARG A 276 1.00 21.50 -2.91
C ARG A 276 -0.43 21.14 -3.27
N GLY A 277 -0.80 21.21 -4.56
CA GLY A 277 -2.15 20.87 -5.01
C GLY A 277 -2.52 19.43 -4.68
N MET A 278 -1.62 18.49 -4.95
CA MET A 278 -1.82 17.08 -4.62
C MET A 278 -1.79 16.81 -3.12
N ALA A 279 -0.88 17.44 -2.36
CA ALA A 279 -0.84 17.29 -0.91
C ALA A 279 -2.16 17.74 -0.27
N LEU A 280 -2.72 18.87 -0.70
CA LEU A 280 -4.03 19.34 -0.22
C LEU A 280 -5.17 18.38 -0.57
N ARG A 281 -5.17 17.79 -1.78
CA ARG A 281 -6.17 16.77 -2.16
C ARG A 281 -6.07 15.50 -1.31
N ILE A 282 -4.86 15.02 -1.03
CA ILE A 282 -4.67 13.84 -0.17
C ILE A 282 -5.05 14.17 1.28
N LYS A 283 -4.76 15.39 1.74
CA LYS A 283 -5.21 15.86 3.05
C LYS A 283 -6.74 15.91 3.14
N GLU A 284 -7.42 16.41 2.11
CA GLU A 284 -8.89 16.43 2.05
C GLU A 284 -9.48 15.02 2.14
N VAL A 285 -8.88 14.05 1.43
CA VAL A 285 -9.24 12.63 1.54
C VAL A 285 -9.12 12.14 2.98
N PHE A 286 -7.98 12.39 3.63
CA PHE A 286 -7.76 12.03 5.03
C PHE A 286 -8.79 12.64 5.97
N MET A 287 -9.05 13.94 5.82
CA MET A 287 -10.00 14.66 6.68
C MET A 287 -11.42 14.12 6.51
N LYS A 288 -11.82 13.77 5.29
CA LYS A 288 -13.12 13.16 5.01
C LYS A 288 -13.24 11.76 5.61
N ASP A 289 -12.19 10.95 5.52
CA ASP A 289 -12.20 9.63 6.16
C ASP A 289 -12.23 9.76 7.70
N MET A 290 -11.62 10.82 8.25
CA MET A 290 -11.62 11.13 9.69
C MET A 290 -13.01 11.45 10.25
N GLU A 291 -13.95 11.95 9.43
CA GLU A 291 -15.36 12.17 9.82
C GLU A 291 -16.05 10.86 10.27
N ASN A 292 -15.52 9.71 9.82
CA ASN A 292 -16.05 8.39 10.13
C ASN A 292 -15.22 7.65 11.20
N CYS A 293 -14.40 8.38 11.96
CA CYS A 293 -13.51 7.84 12.97
C CYS A 293 -13.97 8.14 14.40
N VAL A 294 -13.51 7.29 15.32
CA VAL A 294 -13.55 7.55 16.77
C VAL A 294 -12.11 7.71 17.25
N ARG A 295 -11.83 8.71 18.11
CA ARG A 295 -10.50 8.85 18.71
C ARG A 295 -10.18 7.64 19.58
N TYR A 296 -8.94 7.14 19.50
CA TYR A 296 -8.51 5.96 20.24
C TYR A 296 -8.70 6.12 21.75
N GLU A 297 -8.36 7.28 22.31
CA GLU A 297 -8.50 7.55 23.74
C GLU A 297 -9.96 7.46 24.21
N ASP A 298 -10.88 8.03 23.45
CA ASP A 298 -12.32 8.00 23.77
C ASP A 298 -12.85 6.56 23.67
N TYR A 299 -12.44 5.83 22.64
CA TYR A 299 -12.77 4.41 22.48
C TYR A 299 -12.26 3.58 23.65
N MET A 300 -11.03 3.81 24.11
CA MET A 300 -10.45 3.11 25.27
C MET A 300 -11.13 3.49 26.59
N ARG A 301 -11.46 4.76 26.82
CA ARG A 301 -12.18 5.21 28.03
C ARG A 301 -13.55 4.54 28.16
N SER A 302 -14.23 4.30 27.06
CA SER A 302 -15.53 3.61 27.06
C SER A 302 -15.43 2.11 27.42
N ARG A 303 -14.22 1.53 27.41
CA ARG A 303 -14.00 0.09 27.65
C ARG A 303 -13.15 -0.13 28.91
N ARG A 304 -13.71 -0.84 29.90
CA ARG A 304 -12.90 -1.47 30.96
C ARG A 304 -12.19 -2.71 30.40
N LEU A 305 -11.01 -2.53 29.83
CA LEU A 305 -10.17 -3.66 29.40
C LEU A 305 -9.66 -4.42 30.64
N SER A 306 -9.87 -5.73 30.68
CA SER A 306 -9.34 -6.59 31.75
C SER A 306 -7.82 -6.67 31.69
N PHE A 307 -7.18 -6.96 32.82
CA PHE A 307 -5.73 -7.20 32.88
C PHE A 307 -5.29 -8.32 31.92
N THR A 308 -6.09 -9.38 31.81
CA THR A 308 -5.84 -10.51 30.90
C THR A 308 -5.82 -10.08 29.43
N HIS A 309 -6.69 -9.16 29.03
CA HIS A 309 -6.71 -8.64 27.66
C HIS A 309 -5.41 -7.88 27.32
N ARG A 310 -4.93 -7.05 28.25
CA ARG A 310 -3.67 -6.30 28.08
C ARG A 310 -2.45 -7.23 28.05
N LEU A 311 -2.43 -8.29 28.86
CA LEU A 311 -1.36 -9.27 28.85
C LEU A 311 -1.27 -10.00 27.51
N TRP A 312 -2.42 -10.40 26.95
CA TRP A 312 -2.48 -11.04 25.63
C TRP A 312 -1.99 -10.13 24.50
N GLU A 313 -2.37 -8.83 24.51
CA GLU A 313 -1.85 -7.85 23.53
C GLU A 313 -0.31 -7.77 23.57
N SER A 314 0.29 -7.74 24.77
CA SER A 314 1.76 -7.72 24.92
C SER A 314 2.43 -9.02 24.47
N LEU A 315 1.82 -10.18 24.73
CA LEU A 315 2.36 -11.47 24.28
C LEU A 315 2.30 -11.61 22.77
N VAL A 316 1.20 -11.19 22.14
CA VAL A 316 1.05 -11.21 20.68
C VAL A 316 2.06 -10.28 20.00
N ARG A 317 2.44 -9.16 20.64
CA ARG A 317 3.51 -8.27 20.14
C ARG A 317 4.84 -8.98 19.93
N LEU A 318 5.20 -9.95 20.76
CA LEU A 318 6.45 -10.72 20.60
C LEU A 318 6.50 -11.50 19.28
N PHE A 319 5.33 -11.85 18.73
CA PHE A 319 5.21 -12.54 17.46
C PHE A 319 5.02 -11.59 16.27
N SER A 320 4.97 -10.27 16.48
CA SER A 320 4.76 -9.29 15.39
C SER A 320 5.78 -9.34 14.26
N PRO A 321 7.08 -9.64 14.46
CA PRO A 321 8.02 -9.77 13.34
C PRO A 321 7.78 -11.02 12.48
N LEU A 322 6.98 -11.99 12.98
CA LEU A 322 6.65 -13.23 12.28
C LEU A 322 5.31 -13.16 11.55
N MET A 323 4.50 -12.12 11.81
CA MET A 323 3.18 -11.91 11.22
C MET A 323 3.29 -11.09 9.95
#